data_AF-A0A7S0A9W1-F1
#
_entry.id   AF-A0A7S0A9W1-F1
#
_cell.length_a   1.000
_cell.length_b   1.000
_cell.length_c   1.000
_cell.angle_alpha   90.00
_cell.angle_beta   90.00
_cell.angle_gamma   90.00
#
_symmetry.space_group_name_H-M   'P 1'
#
loop_
_entity.id
_entity.type
_entity.pdbx_description
1 polymer ?
#
loop_
_entity_poly.entity_id
_entity_poly.type
_entity_poly.pdbx_seq_one_letter_code
_entity_poly.pdbx_strand_id
1 'polypeptide(L)'
;KMVGLCAVGHKQQRLAVMVAVFSAALLRSPPGALRPLWAAPRRWASSAPPRQGRQRRRGAAARYSVALAAAAAGGGSLRGLLRGGLALQAPLPGARPAPALVRRAAAAAPRGPAGPAGEWAFRASVLGCEGALSGHVFLDPGGRAVYLADGVQVVGRGVGRWVQDGRGAAVELDVFQYAAAAANIPDRPHRFRGVWTVNEGPGPHRGDWYFCPEGHEAPRLVGGFDTAATTMQLLPVAMEGARGGPSPRVASGTRDALMAALDSAAAASLERAAPDDRLAPYRVGDVDTVYYIPSWIQPEQESEFMAIADGNMEAWEDMRTRSSQEWGAGDRCSCGRGLMRVPLPDSQQRLADALHHLGIFDGALYPMNSVRINGYRPGQGIFPHCDGPVYYPKVAILSLGSPCVFSFYPRTGTEDCMKWDPEHDVPGGHARENEPHVSVLLEPRSLLIFSHDAFWHHRHGIDALSTERVTQKVCNLEALERHYSVGEEIKRTRRVSLTMRHLLPRCAFPACGCPPVGVGAGV
;
A
#
# COMPACT_ATOMS: atom_id res chain seq x y z
N LYS A 1 15.24 29.03 -39.27
CA LYS A 1 13.96 28.53 -38.71
C LYS A 1 14.06 27.00 -38.61
N MET A 2 13.62 26.44 -37.47
CA MET A 2 13.64 25.02 -37.06
C MET A 2 14.93 24.49 -36.42
N VAL A 3 15.03 24.74 -35.11
CA VAL A 3 15.63 23.82 -34.13
C VAL A 3 14.58 23.62 -33.04
N GLY A 4 14.38 22.38 -32.59
CA GLY A 4 13.67 22.09 -31.33
C GLY A 4 12.53 21.10 -31.47
N LEU A 5 12.79 19.84 -31.08
CA LEU A 5 11.88 18.92 -30.37
C LEU A 5 12.43 17.49 -30.48
N CYS A 6 13.32 17.08 -29.57
CA CYS A 6 13.53 15.68 -29.15
C CYS A 6 14.59 15.61 -28.05
N ALA A 7 14.25 15.95 -26.80
CA ALA A 7 15.14 15.72 -25.66
C ALA A 7 14.39 15.71 -24.30
N VAL A 8 13.39 14.85 -24.12
CA VAL A 8 12.76 14.65 -22.79
C VAL A 8 12.57 13.16 -22.43
N GLY A 9 12.46 12.26 -23.41
CA GLY A 9 12.17 10.83 -23.15
C GLY A 9 13.33 9.94 -22.68
N HIS A 10 14.60 10.31 -22.93
CA HIS A 10 15.73 9.39 -22.73
C HIS A 10 16.31 9.32 -21.30
N LYS A 11 15.99 10.28 -20.41
CA LYS A 11 16.51 10.26 -19.03
C LYS A 11 15.67 9.38 -18.08
N GLN A 12 14.37 9.24 -18.31
CA GLN A 12 13.48 8.48 -17.41
C GLN A 12 13.62 6.95 -17.54
N GLN A 13 13.94 6.44 -18.74
CA GLN A 13 14.20 5.01 -18.93
C GLN A 13 15.50 4.53 -18.24
N ARG A 14 16.47 5.44 -17.99
CA ARG A 14 17.70 5.10 -17.26
C ARG A 14 17.46 4.83 -15.78
N LEU A 15 16.41 5.41 -15.16
CA LEU A 15 16.10 5.20 -13.74
C LEU A 15 15.51 3.80 -13.49
N ALA A 16 14.56 3.37 -14.33
CA ALA A 16 13.98 2.02 -14.25
C ALA A 16 14.99 0.92 -14.60
N VAL A 17 15.92 1.21 -15.53
CA VAL A 17 16.99 0.29 -15.89
C VAL A 17 18.11 0.29 -14.85
N MET A 18 18.52 1.41 -14.23
CA MET A 18 19.57 1.40 -13.21
C MET A 18 19.14 0.74 -11.89
N VAL A 19 17.91 0.96 -11.43
CA VAL A 19 17.40 0.29 -10.21
C VAL A 19 17.26 -1.22 -10.44
N ALA A 20 16.84 -1.66 -11.63
CA ALA A 20 16.76 -3.08 -11.98
C ALA A 20 18.14 -3.73 -12.27
N VAL A 21 19.10 -2.98 -12.84
CA VAL A 21 20.46 -3.46 -13.10
C VAL A 21 21.26 -3.65 -11.81
N PHE A 22 20.98 -2.88 -10.75
CA PHE A 22 21.61 -3.10 -9.44
C PHE A 22 21.17 -4.41 -8.77
N SER A 23 19.92 -4.87 -8.98
CA SER A 23 19.46 -6.17 -8.48
C SER A 23 20.13 -7.36 -9.19
N ALA A 24 20.58 -7.20 -10.44
CA ALA A 24 21.20 -8.27 -11.22
C ALA A 24 22.75 -8.30 -11.11
N ALA A 25 23.40 -7.15 -10.87
CA ALA A 25 24.86 -7.04 -10.88
C ALA A 25 25.57 -7.52 -9.59
N LEU A 26 24.82 -7.92 -8.55
CA LEU A 26 25.38 -8.44 -7.29
C LEU A 26 25.46 -9.98 -7.24
N LEU A 27 25.09 -10.68 -8.31
CA LEU A 27 25.22 -12.14 -8.41
C LEU A 27 26.24 -12.56 -9.50
N ARG A 28 27.46 -12.84 -9.01
CA ARG A 28 28.51 -13.78 -9.50
C ARG A 28 29.63 -13.31 -10.45
N SER A 29 30.79 -13.95 -10.18
CA SER A 29 32.18 -13.83 -10.67
C SER A 29 32.45 -14.29 -12.13
N PRO A 30 33.73 -14.45 -12.57
CA PRO A 30 34.47 -13.66 -13.57
C PRO A 30 34.40 -14.22 -15.04
N PRO A 31 35.09 -13.62 -16.04
CA PRO A 31 34.56 -13.42 -17.39
C PRO A 31 34.95 -14.49 -18.44
N GLY A 32 34.10 -14.65 -19.47
CA GLY A 32 34.39 -15.41 -20.68
C GLY A 32 33.65 -14.90 -21.92
N ALA A 33 34.39 -14.19 -22.78
CA ALA A 33 34.23 -13.96 -24.22
C ALA A 33 32.84 -13.58 -24.80
N LEU A 34 32.70 -12.30 -25.14
CA LEU A 34 31.74 -11.77 -26.12
C LEU A 34 32.29 -11.86 -27.55
N ARG A 35 31.43 -12.21 -28.52
CA ARG A 35 31.51 -11.74 -29.91
C ARG A 35 30.12 -11.29 -30.40
N PRO A 36 30.00 -10.16 -31.12
CA PRO A 36 28.71 -9.60 -31.52
C PRO A 36 28.37 -9.93 -32.99
N LEU A 37 27.09 -10.13 -33.30
CA LEU A 37 26.58 -9.98 -34.66
C LEU A 37 25.24 -9.24 -34.63
N TRP A 38 25.25 -8.06 -35.25
CA TRP A 38 24.08 -7.27 -35.60
C TRP A 38 23.39 -7.85 -36.85
N ALA A 39 22.05 -7.92 -36.86
CA ALA A 39 21.28 -7.92 -38.11
C ALA A 39 19.84 -7.41 -37.89
N ALA A 40 19.41 -6.57 -38.82
CA ALA A 40 18.15 -5.82 -38.89
C ALA A 40 16.92 -6.68 -39.31
N PRO A 41 15.68 -6.17 -39.25
CA PRO A 41 14.46 -6.97 -39.28
C PRO A 41 13.97 -7.27 -40.70
N ARG A 42 13.48 -8.49 -40.94
CA ARG A 42 12.71 -8.85 -42.14
C ARG A 42 11.22 -8.89 -41.84
N ARG A 43 10.48 -8.14 -42.66
CA ARG A 43 9.03 -8.25 -42.88
C ARG A 43 8.67 -9.67 -43.28
N TRP A 44 7.46 -10.13 -42.97
CA TRP A 44 6.65 -11.01 -43.83
C TRP A 44 5.17 -10.71 -43.63
N ALA A 45 4.42 -10.81 -44.72
CA ALA A 45 3.01 -10.48 -44.87
C ALA A 45 2.24 -11.69 -45.40
N SER A 46 0.90 -11.62 -45.23
CA SER A 46 -0.14 -12.54 -45.74
C SER A 46 -0.22 -13.89 -45.00
N SER A 47 -1.39 -14.45 -44.68
CA SER A 47 -2.65 -14.53 -45.44
C SER A 47 -3.91 -14.72 -44.55
N ALA A 48 -5.04 -14.10 -44.93
CA ALA A 48 -6.38 -14.30 -44.33
C ALA A 48 -7.04 -15.64 -44.80
N PRO A 49 -8.18 -16.07 -44.21
CA PRO A 49 -9.50 -15.57 -44.66
C PRO A 49 -10.51 -15.28 -43.52
N PRO A 50 -11.65 -14.62 -43.83
CA PRO A 50 -12.54 -14.01 -42.85
C PRO A 50 -13.80 -14.84 -42.59
N ARG A 51 -14.46 -14.65 -41.42
CA ARG A 51 -15.87 -14.19 -41.35
C ARG A 51 -16.46 -14.15 -39.93
N GLN A 52 -17.25 -13.09 -39.75
CA GLN A 52 -18.51 -12.97 -39.01
C GLN A 52 -18.49 -12.82 -37.47
N GLY A 53 -18.57 -11.55 -37.07
CA GLY A 53 -19.83 -11.03 -36.52
C GLY A 53 -19.96 -11.01 -35.01
N ARG A 54 -19.64 -9.86 -34.40
CA ARG A 54 -20.47 -9.29 -33.32
C ARG A 54 -20.35 -7.77 -33.30
N GLN A 55 -21.51 -7.14 -33.21
CA GLN A 55 -21.76 -5.72 -33.42
C GLN A 55 -20.93 -4.83 -32.50
N ARG A 56 -20.29 -3.82 -33.10
CA ARG A 56 -19.94 -2.58 -32.41
C ARG A 56 -21.22 -1.84 -32.04
N ARG A 57 -21.48 -1.62 -30.75
CA ARG A 57 -22.28 -0.48 -30.31
C ARG A 57 -21.31 0.66 -29.98
N ARG A 58 -21.33 1.69 -30.84
CA ARG A 58 -20.84 3.03 -30.54
C ARG A 58 -21.94 3.79 -29.79
N GLY A 59 -21.53 4.61 -28.82
CA GLY A 59 -22.27 5.81 -28.43
C GLY A 59 -23.08 5.69 -27.14
N ALA A 60 -22.49 6.11 -26.02
CA ALA A 60 -23.19 6.78 -24.92
C ALA A 60 -22.20 7.69 -24.18
N ALA A 61 -21.75 8.74 -24.88
CA ALA A 61 -21.32 9.95 -24.20
C ALA A 61 -22.59 10.77 -23.88
N ALA A 62 -22.59 11.42 -22.72
CA ALA A 62 -23.64 12.29 -22.18
C ALA A 62 -24.90 11.59 -21.62
N ARG A 63 -24.93 11.45 -20.28
CA ARG A 63 -26.09 11.71 -19.41
C ARG A 63 -25.68 11.53 -17.93
N TYR A 64 -24.88 12.46 -17.42
CA TYR A 64 -24.77 12.74 -15.99
C TYR A 64 -25.60 13.98 -15.71
N SER A 65 -26.88 13.80 -15.43
CA SER A 65 -27.77 14.75 -14.75
C SER A 65 -29.14 14.07 -14.61
N VAL A 66 -29.67 14.06 -13.38
CA VAL A 66 -30.97 13.52 -12.98
C VAL A 66 -31.01 11.99 -12.70
N ALA A 67 -30.41 11.58 -11.59
CA ALA A 67 -30.79 10.36 -10.85
C ALA A 67 -30.63 10.55 -9.32
N LEU A 68 -30.85 11.78 -8.84
CA LEU A 68 -30.86 12.17 -7.43
C LEU A 68 -32.30 12.59 -7.06
N ALA A 69 -33.25 11.67 -7.19
CA ALA A 69 -34.65 11.89 -6.77
C ALA A 69 -35.50 10.61 -6.58
N ALA A 70 -35.03 9.42 -6.97
CA ALA A 70 -35.86 8.20 -6.97
C ALA A 70 -35.42 7.11 -5.95
N ALA A 71 -34.54 7.44 -5.00
CA ALA A 71 -34.19 6.54 -3.88
C ALA A 71 -34.83 6.96 -2.54
N ALA A 72 -35.83 7.85 -2.57
CA ALA A 72 -36.56 8.33 -1.40
C ALA A 72 -37.90 7.60 -1.14
N ALA A 73 -38.25 6.59 -1.94
CA ALA A 73 -39.53 5.88 -1.83
C ALA A 73 -39.34 4.37 -2.01
N GLY A 74 -38.67 3.74 -1.06
CA GLY A 74 -38.51 2.29 -0.98
C GLY A 74 -38.08 1.91 0.44
N GLY A 75 -39.07 1.72 1.32
CA GLY A 75 -38.86 1.49 2.74
C GLY A 75 -38.11 0.21 3.04
N GLY A 76 -36.91 0.37 3.60
CA GLY A 76 -36.09 -0.67 4.22
C GLY A 76 -35.06 0.01 5.11
N SER A 77 -35.38 0.13 6.39
CA SER A 77 -34.61 0.91 7.37
C SER A 77 -33.22 0.31 7.66
N LEU A 78 -32.18 0.75 6.94
CA LEU A 78 -30.76 0.60 7.30
C LEU A 78 -30.38 1.55 8.46
N ARG A 79 -31.16 1.56 9.55
CA ARG A 79 -31.02 2.53 10.66
C ARG A 79 -30.04 2.11 11.79
N GLY A 80 -29.47 0.91 11.75
CA GLY A 80 -28.68 0.36 12.88
C GLY A 80 -27.24 0.90 13.00
N LEU A 81 -26.56 1.14 11.87
CA LEU A 81 -25.13 1.48 11.85
C LEU A 81 -24.80 2.95 12.21
N LEU A 82 -25.82 3.82 12.30
CA LEU A 82 -25.66 5.28 12.14
C LEU A 82 -25.81 6.15 13.41
N ARG A 83 -25.96 5.57 14.60
CA ARG A 83 -26.04 6.36 15.85
C ARG A 83 -25.14 5.93 17.00
N GLY A 84 -24.67 4.69 17.05
CA GLY A 84 -23.66 4.23 18.00
C GLY A 84 -22.46 3.72 17.21
N GLY A 85 -21.25 4.20 17.50
CA GLY A 85 -20.04 3.76 16.80
C GLY A 85 -19.90 2.24 16.72
N LEU A 86 -19.05 1.75 15.81
CA LEU A 86 -18.71 0.33 15.69
C LEU A 86 -18.30 -0.23 17.07
N ALA A 87 -19.23 -0.87 17.77
CA ALA A 87 -19.01 -1.54 19.04
C ALA A 87 -18.31 -2.87 18.75
N LEU A 88 -16.99 -2.84 18.62
CA LEU A 88 -16.16 -4.02 18.42
C LEU A 88 -16.01 -4.75 19.75
N GLN A 89 -16.03 -6.09 19.75
CA GLN A 89 -15.98 -6.89 20.98
C GLN A 89 -14.68 -6.72 21.77
N ALA A 90 -13.61 -6.22 21.16
CA ALA A 90 -12.36 -5.95 21.84
C ALA A 90 -11.68 -4.68 21.29
N PRO A 91 -11.59 -3.58 22.06
CA PRO A 91 -10.52 -2.62 21.82
C PRO A 91 -9.19 -3.34 22.06
N LEU A 92 -8.29 -3.32 21.07
CA LEU A 92 -6.93 -3.83 21.26
C LEU A 92 -6.32 -3.22 22.54
N PRO A 93 -5.68 -4.02 23.42
CA PRO A 93 -5.09 -3.51 24.66
C PRO A 93 -4.27 -2.23 24.42
N GLY A 94 -4.50 -1.21 25.24
CA GLY A 94 -3.83 0.09 25.07
C GLY A 94 -4.38 0.98 23.95
N ALA A 95 -5.60 0.75 23.44
CA ALA A 95 -6.30 1.68 22.55
C ALA A 95 -6.54 3.03 23.24
N ARG A 96 -5.54 3.91 23.21
CA ARG A 96 -5.79 5.33 23.37
C ARG A 96 -6.37 5.81 22.04
N PRO A 97 -7.44 6.62 22.06
CA PRO A 97 -7.93 7.23 20.84
C PRO A 97 -6.74 7.89 20.15
N ALA A 98 -6.57 7.66 18.85
CA ALA A 98 -5.76 8.57 18.06
C ALA A 98 -6.22 9.98 18.46
N PRO A 99 -5.33 10.87 18.95
CA PRO A 99 -5.68 12.27 19.01
C PRO A 99 -6.25 12.63 17.65
N ALA A 100 -7.20 13.56 17.57
CA ALA A 100 -7.70 14.07 16.29
C ALA A 100 -6.51 14.67 15.49
N LEU A 101 -5.71 13.83 14.84
CA LEU A 101 -4.36 14.15 14.36
C LEU A 101 -4.39 14.71 12.94
N VAL A 102 -5.59 15.01 12.43
CA VAL A 102 -5.78 15.76 11.18
C VAL A 102 -6.66 17.00 11.38
N ARG A 103 -7.35 17.17 12.52
CA ARG A 103 -8.27 18.30 12.72
C ARG A 103 -7.90 19.34 13.78
N ARG A 104 -6.91 19.07 14.65
CA ARG A 104 -6.56 20.00 15.75
C ARG A 104 -5.10 20.43 15.84
N ALA A 105 -4.31 20.24 14.78
CA ALA A 105 -2.98 20.85 14.67
C ALA A 105 -3.02 22.34 14.24
N ALA A 106 -4.18 22.89 13.89
CA ALA A 106 -4.32 24.30 13.46
C ALA A 106 -4.80 25.27 14.55
N ALA A 107 -5.06 24.82 15.79
CA ALA A 107 -5.67 25.68 16.81
C ALA A 107 -5.15 25.43 18.23
N ALA A 108 -3.82 25.38 18.40
CA ALA A 108 -3.09 25.79 19.60
C ALA A 108 -1.60 25.47 19.37
N ALA A 109 -0.85 26.44 18.84
CA ALA A 109 0.60 26.34 18.82
C ALA A 109 1.11 26.33 20.28
N PRO A 110 1.84 25.30 20.73
CA PRO A 110 2.58 25.41 21.99
C PRO A 110 3.62 26.51 21.80
N ARG A 111 3.54 27.55 22.64
CA ARG A 111 4.52 28.65 22.70
C ARG A 111 5.82 28.17 23.36
N GLY A 112 6.53 27.27 22.69
CA GLY A 112 7.92 26.90 22.95
C GLY A 112 8.80 27.21 21.73
N PRO A 113 10.14 27.18 21.84
CA PRO A 113 11.02 27.45 20.71
C PRO A 113 10.69 26.50 19.55
N ALA A 114 10.55 27.04 18.34
CA ALA A 114 10.12 26.33 17.14
C ALA A 114 11.12 25.21 16.77
N GLY A 115 10.93 24.02 17.33
CA GLY A 115 11.61 22.81 16.91
C GLY A 115 11.12 22.34 15.53
N PRO A 116 11.79 21.37 14.89
CA PRO A 116 11.47 20.90 13.56
C PRO A 116 10.23 19.98 13.53
N ALA A 117 9.50 19.82 14.62
CA ALA A 117 8.21 19.14 14.58
C ALA A 117 7.23 19.91 13.69
N GLY A 118 6.40 19.18 12.93
CA GLY A 118 5.46 19.73 11.97
C GLY A 118 5.65 19.18 10.56
N GLU A 119 5.07 19.88 9.60
CA GLU A 119 5.10 19.49 8.19
C GLU A 119 6.24 20.16 7.43
N TRP A 120 6.95 19.35 6.64
CA TRP A 120 8.08 19.76 5.82
C TRP A 120 7.85 19.35 4.37
N ALA A 121 7.76 20.31 3.47
CA ALA A 121 7.87 20.02 2.04
C ALA A 121 9.30 19.59 1.74
N PHE A 122 9.48 18.60 0.87
CA PHE A 122 10.78 18.01 0.58
C PHE A 122 10.88 17.66 -0.91
N ARG A 123 12.08 17.87 -1.47
CA ARG A 123 12.46 17.36 -2.78
C ARG A 123 13.91 16.90 -2.77
N ALA A 124 14.15 15.63 -3.11
CA ALA A 124 15.50 15.08 -3.28
C ALA A 124 15.88 14.90 -4.73
N SER A 125 17.16 15.13 -4.98
CA SER A 125 17.88 14.61 -6.14
C SER A 125 18.59 13.33 -5.71
N VAL A 126 18.35 12.23 -6.44
CA VAL A 126 18.97 10.93 -6.14
C VAL A 126 19.72 10.46 -7.37
N LEU A 127 21.01 10.19 -7.21
CA LEU A 127 21.93 9.76 -8.28
C LEU A 127 21.88 10.67 -9.51
N GLY A 128 21.70 11.98 -9.30
CA GLY A 128 21.61 12.99 -10.36
C GLY A 128 20.25 13.05 -11.07
N CYS A 129 19.24 12.33 -10.57
CA CYS A 129 17.85 12.49 -10.98
C CYS A 129 17.14 13.48 -10.06
N GLU A 130 17.01 14.72 -10.53
CA GLU A 130 16.24 15.78 -9.86
C GLU A 130 14.77 15.37 -9.69
N GLY A 131 14.23 15.57 -8.49
CA GLY A 131 12.85 15.21 -8.17
C GLY A 131 12.61 13.70 -8.05
N ALA A 132 13.65 12.89 -7.88
CA ALA A 132 13.52 11.45 -7.65
C ALA A 132 12.76 11.09 -6.37
N LEU A 133 12.71 12.01 -5.39
CA LEU A 133 11.70 12.03 -4.35
C LEU A 133 11.13 13.43 -4.23
N SER A 134 9.82 13.51 -4.07
CA SER A 134 9.12 14.77 -3.80
C SER A 134 7.86 14.50 -3.00
N GLY A 135 7.50 15.43 -2.12
CA GLY A 135 6.32 15.32 -1.29
C GLY A 135 6.52 16.01 0.06
N HIS A 136 5.91 15.43 1.08
CA HIS A 136 5.86 16.00 2.42
C HIS A 136 6.35 14.98 3.45
N VAL A 137 7.11 15.47 4.42
CA VAL A 137 7.51 14.73 5.62
C VAL A 137 6.86 15.38 6.83
N PHE A 138 6.16 14.59 7.64
CA PHE A 138 5.53 15.03 8.87
C PHE A 138 6.32 14.50 10.06
N LEU A 139 6.78 15.40 10.92
CA LEU A 139 7.59 15.12 12.09
C LEU A 139 6.75 15.34 13.35
N ASP A 140 6.38 14.25 14.02
CA ASP A 140 5.63 14.27 15.28
C ASP A 140 6.58 14.59 16.45
N PRO A 141 6.22 15.45 17.41
CA PRO A 141 6.98 15.66 18.66
C PRO A 141 7.45 14.39 19.39
N GLY A 142 6.75 13.25 19.23
CA GLY A 142 7.12 11.94 19.75
C GLY A 142 8.29 11.23 19.05
N GLY A 143 8.93 11.88 18.06
CA GLY A 143 10.05 11.31 17.30
C GLY A 143 9.64 10.45 16.11
N ARG A 144 8.35 10.46 15.74
CA ARG A 144 7.82 9.68 14.61
C ARG A 144 7.80 10.50 13.33
N ALA A 145 8.12 9.87 12.21
CA ALA A 145 8.16 10.52 10.91
C ALA A 145 7.27 9.80 9.89
N VAL A 146 6.66 10.58 9.00
CA VAL A 146 5.76 10.09 7.94
C VAL A 146 6.13 10.77 6.64
N TYR A 147 6.32 10.01 5.57
CA TYR A 147 6.52 10.53 4.24
C TYR A 147 5.30 10.23 3.36
N LEU A 148 4.83 11.25 2.64
CA LEU A 148 3.80 11.13 1.60
C LEU A 148 4.35 11.74 0.32
N ALA A 149 4.40 10.94 -0.75
CA ALA A 149 4.83 11.44 -2.06
C ALA A 149 3.80 12.40 -2.66
N ASP A 150 4.25 13.31 -3.52
CA ASP A 150 3.39 14.30 -4.19
C ASP A 150 2.37 13.68 -5.18
N GLY A 151 2.60 12.43 -5.59
CA GLY A 151 1.77 11.69 -6.52
C GLY A 151 1.98 12.07 -7.99
N VAL A 152 2.73 13.14 -8.30
CA VAL A 152 2.91 13.69 -9.65
C VAL A 152 3.91 12.87 -10.45
N GLN A 153 5.15 12.78 -9.96
CA GLN A 153 6.20 11.98 -10.59
C GLN A 153 6.41 10.65 -9.87
N VAL A 154 6.33 10.71 -8.54
CA VAL A 154 6.54 9.58 -7.64
C VAL A 154 5.28 9.40 -6.82
N VAL A 155 4.90 8.15 -6.67
CA VAL A 155 3.82 7.73 -5.79
C VAL A 155 4.42 6.86 -4.73
N GLY A 156 3.99 7.05 -3.49
CA GLY A 156 4.58 6.34 -2.39
C GLY A 156 4.23 6.95 -1.06
N ARG A 157 4.60 6.21 -0.02
CA ARG A 157 4.47 6.61 1.36
C ARG A 157 5.54 5.89 2.18
N GLY A 158 5.89 6.46 3.31
CA GLY A 158 6.81 5.85 4.24
C GLY A 158 6.51 6.24 5.67
N VAL A 159 6.97 5.42 6.59
CA VAL A 159 6.94 5.71 8.02
C VAL A 159 8.33 5.49 8.58
N GLY A 160 8.61 6.13 9.70
CA GLY A 160 9.85 5.91 10.41
C GLY A 160 9.97 6.85 11.58
N ARG A 161 11.18 7.33 11.83
CA ARG A 161 11.49 8.16 12.99
C ARG A 161 12.35 9.36 12.63
N TRP A 162 12.41 10.31 13.53
CA TRP A 162 13.30 11.46 13.42
C TRP A 162 13.90 11.82 14.77
N VAL A 163 15.04 12.50 14.72
CA VAL A 163 15.79 12.99 15.87
C VAL A 163 16.29 14.40 15.57
N GLN A 164 16.62 15.13 16.63
CA GLN A 164 17.28 16.42 16.55
C GLN A 164 18.46 16.44 17.51
N ASP A 165 19.57 17.03 17.05
CA ASP A 165 20.74 17.32 17.86
C ASP A 165 21.19 18.76 17.60
N GLY A 166 20.99 19.63 18.60
CA GLY A 166 21.18 21.08 18.45
C GLY A 166 20.35 21.66 17.29
N ARG A 167 21.03 22.19 16.27
CA ARG A 167 20.41 22.68 15.03
C ARG A 167 20.32 21.62 13.93
N GLY A 168 20.88 20.44 14.13
CA GLY A 168 20.78 19.32 13.21
C GLY A 168 19.46 18.58 13.37
N ALA A 169 18.86 18.16 12.27
CA ALA A 169 17.71 17.25 12.27
C ALA A 169 17.98 16.09 11.32
N ALA A 170 17.46 14.91 11.68
CA ALA A 170 17.59 13.72 10.88
C ALA A 170 16.33 12.88 10.90
N VAL A 171 16.05 12.24 9.77
CA VAL A 171 14.92 11.33 9.59
C VAL A 171 15.42 9.98 9.06
N GLU A 172 14.86 8.89 9.54
CA GLU A 172 14.96 7.56 8.95
C GLU A 172 13.56 7.12 8.52
N LEU A 173 13.41 6.67 7.28
CA LEU A 173 12.13 6.29 6.69
C LEU A 173 12.25 4.97 5.95
N ASP A 174 11.32 4.06 6.18
CA ASP A 174 11.04 2.95 5.28
C ASP A 174 10.02 3.43 4.25
N VAL A 175 10.47 3.61 3.02
CA VAL A 175 9.71 4.23 1.94
C VAL A 175 9.32 3.20 0.91
N PHE A 176 8.02 3.01 0.73
CA PHE A 176 7.47 2.25 -0.38
C PHE A 176 7.03 3.21 -1.48
N GLN A 177 7.78 3.27 -2.57
CA GLN A 177 7.56 4.23 -3.65
C GLN A 177 7.94 3.70 -5.03
N TYR A 178 7.35 4.28 -6.06
CA TYR A 178 7.69 4.05 -7.46
C TYR A 178 7.29 5.25 -8.32
N ALA A 179 7.88 5.37 -9.51
CA ALA A 179 7.43 6.39 -10.46
C ALA A 179 5.99 6.08 -10.90
N ALA A 180 5.10 7.07 -10.94
CA ALA A 180 3.66 6.85 -11.17
C ALA A 180 3.35 6.04 -12.44
N ALA A 181 4.22 6.12 -13.46
CA ALA A 181 4.09 5.41 -14.73
C ALA A 181 5.02 4.18 -14.86
N ALA A 182 5.62 3.69 -13.77
CA ALA A 182 6.54 2.57 -13.81
C ALA A 182 5.84 1.25 -14.16
N ALA A 183 6.47 0.48 -15.07
CA ALA A 183 6.08 -0.90 -15.34
C ALA A 183 6.56 -1.83 -14.21
N ASN A 184 7.76 -1.58 -13.70
CA ASN A 184 8.35 -2.32 -12.59
C ASN A 184 8.10 -1.55 -11.29
N ILE A 185 7.48 -2.22 -10.33
CA ILE A 185 7.22 -1.67 -9.01
C ILE A 185 8.01 -2.48 -7.99
N PRO A 186 8.74 -1.83 -7.07
CA PRO A 186 9.39 -2.53 -5.97
C PRO A 186 8.36 -3.36 -5.20
N ASP A 187 8.73 -4.57 -4.84
CA ASP A 187 7.93 -5.42 -3.96
C ASP A 187 8.13 -5.09 -2.48
N ARG A 188 9.25 -4.44 -2.12
CA ARG A 188 9.62 -4.05 -0.74
C ARG A 188 9.93 -2.55 -0.61
N PRO A 189 9.81 -1.98 0.61
CA PRO A 189 10.25 -0.62 0.89
C PRO A 189 11.77 -0.51 0.85
N HIS A 190 12.25 0.70 0.66
CA HIS A 190 13.66 1.05 0.78
C HIS A 190 13.85 1.94 2.00
N ARG A 191 14.91 1.66 2.78
CA ARG A 191 15.26 2.49 3.92
C ARG A 191 16.14 3.67 3.49
N PHE A 192 15.75 4.86 3.92
CA PHE A 192 16.51 6.08 3.67
C PHE A 192 16.74 6.86 4.95
N ARG A 193 17.86 7.58 5.00
CA ARG A 193 18.13 8.60 6.01
C ARG A 193 18.33 9.96 5.36
N GLY A 194 17.64 10.97 5.86
CA GLY A 194 17.85 12.36 5.50
C GLY A 194 18.44 13.13 6.68
N VAL A 195 19.48 13.91 6.46
CA VAL A 195 20.09 14.77 7.49
C VAL A 195 20.21 16.19 6.98
N TRP A 196 19.90 17.18 7.82
CA TRP A 196 20.01 18.59 7.46
C TRP A 196 20.27 19.46 8.70
N THR A 197 20.65 20.71 8.46
CA THR A 197 20.73 21.73 9.51
C THR A 197 19.51 22.65 9.39
N VAL A 198 18.80 22.83 10.50
CA VAL A 198 17.66 23.73 10.67
C VAL A 198 18.20 25.14 10.93
N ASN A 199 18.07 26.00 9.93
CA ASN A 199 18.40 27.43 10.06
C ASN A 199 17.18 28.25 10.48
N GLU A 200 17.37 29.54 10.75
CA GLU A 200 16.26 30.45 11.01
C GLU A 200 15.39 30.65 9.76
N GLY A 201 14.07 30.62 9.92
CA GLY A 201 13.11 30.79 8.83
C GLY A 201 12.60 29.48 8.20
N PRO A 202 11.60 29.57 7.31
CA PRO A 202 10.89 28.40 6.78
C PRO A 202 11.71 27.57 5.79
N GLY A 203 12.82 28.07 5.24
CA GLY A 203 13.66 27.36 4.27
C GLY A 203 13.82 28.11 2.94
N PRO A 204 14.32 27.45 1.87
CA PRO A 204 14.69 26.04 1.81
C PRO A 204 15.99 25.75 2.56
N HIS A 205 15.94 24.74 3.44
CA HIS A 205 17.08 24.12 4.08
C HIS A 205 17.63 23.02 3.18
N ARG A 206 18.94 22.81 3.18
CA ARG A 206 19.61 21.80 2.36
C ARG A 206 20.11 20.65 3.22
N GLY A 207 19.94 19.44 2.72
CA GLY A 207 20.35 18.23 3.41
C GLY A 207 20.92 17.16 2.49
N ASP A 208 21.45 16.12 3.13
CA ASP A 208 22.02 14.94 2.50
C ASP A 208 21.05 13.76 2.59
N TRP A 209 20.94 13.01 1.50
CA TRP A 209 20.05 11.85 1.39
C TRP A 209 20.86 10.56 1.24
N TYR A 210 20.66 9.62 2.15
CA TYR A 210 21.38 8.36 2.23
C TYR A 210 20.43 7.19 1.99
N PHE A 211 20.84 6.26 1.13
CA PHE A 211 20.24 4.94 1.05
C PHE A 211 20.86 4.05 2.11
N CYS A 212 20.04 3.34 2.87
CA CYS A 212 20.47 2.39 3.89
C CYS A 212 20.18 0.98 3.39
N PRO A 213 21.20 0.25 2.90
CA PRO A 213 21.00 -1.13 2.45
C PRO A 213 20.55 -2.03 3.61
N GLU A 214 19.90 -3.14 3.28
CA GLU A 214 19.63 -4.19 4.27
C GLU A 214 20.96 -4.81 4.77
N GLY A 215 20.95 -5.33 6.00
CA GLY A 215 22.14 -5.91 6.65
C GLY A 215 23.01 -4.87 7.35
N HIS A 216 24.24 -5.26 7.71
CA HIS A 216 25.20 -4.40 8.43
C HIS A 216 26.01 -3.47 7.50
N GLU A 217 25.49 -3.18 6.30
CA GLU A 217 26.16 -2.27 5.37
C GLU A 217 25.98 -0.82 5.79
N ALA A 218 27.02 -0.01 5.59
CA ALA A 218 26.99 1.40 5.93
C ALA A 218 26.04 2.20 5.00
N PRO A 219 25.32 3.22 5.52
CA PRO A 219 24.52 4.13 4.69
C PRO A 219 25.36 4.79 3.59
N ARG A 220 24.79 4.84 2.37
CA ARG A 220 25.46 5.37 1.18
C ARG A 220 24.83 6.69 0.78
N LEU A 221 25.64 7.75 0.66
CA LEU A 221 25.15 9.04 0.15
C LEU A 221 24.72 8.86 -1.31
N VAL A 222 23.43 9.05 -1.58
CA VAL A 222 22.86 8.93 -2.92
C VAL A 222 22.48 10.27 -3.53
N GLY A 223 22.46 11.33 -2.73
CA GLY A 223 22.18 12.67 -3.21
C GLY A 223 21.92 13.67 -2.10
N GLY A 224 21.23 14.74 -2.43
CA GLY A 224 20.85 15.77 -1.48
C GLY A 224 19.43 16.25 -1.75
N PHE A 225 18.90 16.98 -0.79
CA PHE A 225 17.53 17.46 -0.85
C PHE A 225 17.43 18.92 -0.41
N ASP A 226 16.34 19.54 -0.83
CA ASP A 226 15.86 20.81 -0.31
C ASP A 226 14.57 20.55 0.48
N THR A 227 14.41 21.21 1.62
CA THR A 227 13.24 21.07 2.48
C THR A 227 12.80 22.41 3.08
N ALA A 228 11.50 22.62 3.28
CA ALA A 228 10.98 23.83 3.91
C ALA A 228 9.85 23.50 4.89
N ALA A 229 9.88 24.14 6.05
CA ALA A 229 8.91 24.00 7.12
C ALA A 229 7.63 24.81 6.84
N THR A 230 6.50 24.30 7.34
CA THR A 230 5.23 25.04 7.44
C THR A 230 4.71 25.55 6.09
N THR A 231 4.94 24.80 5.02
CA THR A 231 4.40 25.10 3.68
C THR A 231 3.62 23.92 3.12
N MET A 232 2.39 24.20 2.69
CA MET A 232 1.55 23.28 1.90
C MET A 232 1.95 23.26 0.42
N GLN A 233 2.81 24.18 -0.01
CA GLN A 233 3.27 24.27 -1.39
C GLN A 233 4.49 23.40 -1.59
N LEU A 234 4.46 22.56 -2.63
CA LEU A 234 5.63 21.84 -3.10
C LEU A 234 6.75 22.83 -3.41
N LEU A 235 7.97 22.46 -3.05
CA LEU A 235 9.14 23.24 -3.43
C LEU A 235 9.20 23.36 -4.96
N PRO A 236 9.54 24.54 -5.51
CA PRO A 236 9.74 24.70 -6.94
C PRO A 236 10.85 23.77 -7.44
N VAL A 237 10.85 23.43 -8.74
CA VAL A 237 11.96 22.67 -9.32
C VAL A 237 13.20 23.51 -9.10
N ALA A 238 14.20 22.96 -8.41
CA ALA A 238 15.46 23.66 -8.22
C ALA A 238 15.96 24.09 -9.61
N MET A 239 16.13 25.40 -9.79
CA MET A 239 16.84 25.93 -10.93
C MET A 239 18.31 25.57 -10.72
N GLU A 240 18.73 24.54 -11.45
CA GLU A 240 20.10 24.02 -11.54
C GLU A 240 20.65 23.23 -10.33
N GLY A 241 21.21 22.06 -10.65
CA GLY A 241 21.90 21.19 -9.70
C GLY A 241 22.82 20.20 -10.42
N ALA A 242 24.11 20.55 -10.48
CA ALA A 242 25.28 19.68 -10.46
C ALA A 242 25.43 18.59 -11.56
N ARG A 243 26.35 18.84 -12.50
CA ARG A 243 26.96 17.83 -13.40
C ARG A 243 28.01 16.94 -12.70
N GLY A 244 28.05 16.91 -11.37
CA GLY A 244 28.94 16.08 -10.56
C GLY A 244 28.11 15.27 -9.57
N GLY A 245 28.50 14.03 -9.28
CA GLY A 245 27.76 13.09 -8.44
C GLY A 245 27.43 13.59 -7.01
N PRO A 246 26.81 12.75 -6.18
CA PRO A 246 26.38 13.15 -4.84
C PRO A 246 27.56 13.67 -4.01
N SER A 247 27.43 14.89 -3.51
CA SER A 247 28.43 15.56 -2.67
C SER A 247 27.79 15.98 -1.35
N PRO A 248 28.43 15.73 -0.18
CA PRO A 248 27.87 16.10 1.11
C PRO A 248 27.59 17.60 1.22
N ARG A 249 26.42 17.94 1.75
CA ARG A 249 25.93 19.30 2.02
C ARG A 249 25.91 19.61 3.51
N VAL A 250 25.99 18.58 4.37
CA VAL A 250 26.02 18.71 5.83
C VAL A 250 27.44 18.44 6.34
N ALA A 251 27.89 19.23 7.31
CA ALA A 251 29.20 19.03 7.94
C ALA A 251 29.32 17.64 8.57
N SER A 252 30.48 16.99 8.41
CA SER A 252 30.68 15.60 8.84
C SER A 252 30.38 15.38 10.32
N GLY A 253 30.84 16.27 11.20
CA GLY A 253 30.57 16.16 12.64
C GLY A 253 29.08 16.18 12.98
N THR A 254 28.30 17.07 12.34
CA THR A 254 26.85 17.13 12.51
C THR A 254 26.16 15.89 11.93
N ARG A 255 26.57 15.47 10.73
CA ARG A 255 26.05 14.25 10.10
C ARG A 255 26.28 13.03 10.99
N ASP A 256 27.50 12.84 11.48
CA ASP A 256 27.90 11.64 12.24
C ASP A 256 27.16 11.59 13.58
N ALA A 257 27.01 12.73 14.27
CA ALA A 257 26.22 12.84 15.49
C ALA A 257 24.73 12.48 15.25
N LEU A 258 24.14 13.00 14.17
CA LEU A 258 22.75 12.71 13.81
C LEU A 258 22.52 11.25 13.41
N MET A 259 23.45 10.65 12.68
CA MET A 259 23.39 9.22 12.34
C MET A 259 23.45 8.35 13.60
N ALA A 260 24.36 8.66 14.53
CA ALA A 260 24.46 7.97 15.80
C ALA A 260 23.22 8.16 16.69
N ALA A 261 22.60 9.34 16.65
CA ALA A 261 21.34 9.61 17.34
C ALA A 261 20.18 8.78 16.74
N LEU A 262 20.12 8.62 15.42
CA LEU A 262 19.15 7.73 14.77
C LEU A 262 19.36 6.27 15.16
N ASP A 263 20.61 5.81 15.28
CA ASP A 263 20.93 4.44 15.71
C ASP A 263 20.50 4.20 17.18
N SER A 264 20.76 5.18 18.05
CA SER A 264 20.38 5.14 19.47
C SER A 264 18.86 5.16 19.64
N ALA A 265 18.16 5.98 18.87
CA ALA A 265 16.69 6.02 18.86
C ALA A 265 16.08 4.71 18.34
N ALA A 266 16.78 3.97 17.47
CA ALA A 266 16.34 2.64 17.03
C ALA A 266 16.23 1.66 18.18
N ALA A 267 17.28 1.63 19.01
CA ALA A 267 17.33 0.77 20.19
C ALA A 267 16.19 1.12 21.17
N ALA A 268 15.90 2.40 21.37
CA ALA A 268 14.81 2.84 22.24
C ALA A 268 13.40 2.62 21.64
N SER A 269 13.23 2.71 20.31
CA SER A 269 11.96 2.41 19.64
C SER A 269 11.59 0.93 19.68
N LEU A 270 12.58 0.02 19.70
CA LEU A 270 12.32 -1.41 19.94
C LEU A 270 11.69 -1.67 21.33
N GLU A 271 11.83 -0.73 22.27
CA GLU A 271 11.21 -0.81 23.60
C GLU A 271 9.83 -0.13 23.68
N ARG A 272 9.42 0.61 22.63
CA ARG A 272 8.19 1.44 22.63
C ARG A 272 7.23 0.95 21.55
N ALA A 273 6.17 0.28 22.01
CA ALA A 273 5.24 -0.50 21.19
C ALA A 273 4.89 0.07 19.81
N ALA A 274 5.37 -0.60 18.76
CA ALA A 274 4.92 -0.41 17.39
C ALA A 274 3.43 -0.82 17.27
N PRO A 275 2.71 -0.44 16.19
CA PRO A 275 1.35 -0.93 15.95
C PRO A 275 1.22 -2.47 16.05
N ASP A 276 2.31 -3.19 15.77
CA ASP A 276 2.38 -4.64 15.78
C ASP A 276 2.46 -5.23 17.20
N ASP A 277 2.94 -4.51 18.20
CA ASP A 277 2.98 -4.97 19.61
C ASP A 277 1.57 -5.14 20.19
N ARG A 278 0.62 -4.29 19.76
CA ARG A 278 -0.80 -4.41 20.16
C ARG A 278 -1.47 -5.62 19.52
N LEU A 279 -0.94 -6.08 18.40
CA LEU A 279 -1.40 -7.28 17.71
C LEU A 279 -0.68 -8.54 18.19
N ALA A 280 0.43 -8.42 18.93
CA ALA A 280 1.22 -9.55 19.40
C ALA A 280 0.40 -10.67 20.09
N PRO A 281 -0.62 -10.37 20.94
CA PRO A 281 -1.46 -11.42 21.54
C PRO A 281 -2.30 -12.23 20.53
N TYR A 282 -2.48 -11.72 19.32
CA TYR A 282 -3.29 -12.30 18.25
C TYR A 282 -2.43 -12.95 17.16
N ARG A 283 -1.11 -13.00 17.34
CA ARG A 283 -0.20 -13.66 16.38
C ARG A 283 -0.51 -15.16 16.33
N VAL A 284 -0.54 -15.71 15.12
CA VAL A 284 -0.81 -17.14 14.90
C VAL A 284 0.18 -17.74 13.91
N GLY A 285 0.57 -18.99 14.16
CA GLY A 285 1.57 -19.69 13.35
C GLY A 285 3.00 -19.17 13.58
N ASP A 286 3.88 -19.53 12.65
CA ASP A 286 5.31 -19.20 12.64
C ASP A 286 5.66 -18.03 11.70
N VAL A 287 4.67 -17.52 10.96
CA VAL A 287 4.83 -16.30 10.14
C VAL A 287 4.54 -15.08 11.01
N ASP A 288 5.60 -14.37 11.40
CA ASP A 288 5.57 -13.28 12.37
C ASP A 288 4.54 -12.18 12.10
N THR A 289 4.20 -11.96 10.84
CA THR A 289 3.30 -10.87 10.46
C THR A 289 1.89 -11.32 10.12
N VAL A 290 1.44 -12.46 10.67
CA VAL A 290 0.06 -12.95 10.55
C VAL A 290 -0.65 -12.91 11.91
N TYR A 291 -1.81 -12.26 11.95
CA TYR A 291 -2.60 -12.09 13.16
C TYR A 291 -4.06 -12.46 12.91
N TYR A 292 -4.67 -13.17 13.86
CA TYR A 292 -6.06 -13.61 13.82
C TYR A 292 -6.81 -13.13 15.06
N ILE A 293 -7.89 -12.38 14.84
CA ILE A 293 -8.78 -11.90 15.91
C ILE A 293 -10.16 -12.57 15.75
N PRO A 294 -10.58 -13.46 16.66
CA PRO A 294 -11.91 -14.06 16.65
C PRO A 294 -12.98 -13.01 17.02
N SER A 295 -14.22 -13.20 16.54
CA SER A 295 -15.38 -12.31 16.78
C SER A 295 -15.07 -10.83 16.92
N TRP A 296 -14.32 -10.32 15.95
CA TRP A 296 -13.92 -8.92 15.94
C TRP A 296 -15.15 -7.99 15.86
N ILE A 297 -16.19 -8.42 15.13
CA ILE A 297 -17.50 -7.76 15.08
C ILE A 297 -18.59 -8.57 15.81
N GLN A 298 -19.68 -7.89 16.14
CA GLN A 298 -20.90 -8.48 16.69
C GLN A 298 -21.77 -9.15 15.61
N PRO A 299 -22.64 -10.11 15.96
CA PRO A 299 -23.59 -10.73 15.03
C PRO A 299 -24.51 -9.73 14.29
N GLU A 300 -24.91 -8.64 14.95
CA GLU A 300 -25.74 -7.60 14.34
C GLU A 300 -24.96 -6.86 13.25
N GLN A 301 -23.68 -6.56 13.51
CA GLN A 301 -22.79 -5.92 12.54
C GLN A 301 -22.49 -6.83 11.35
N GLU A 302 -22.37 -8.15 11.58
CA GLU A 302 -22.26 -9.13 10.49
C GLU A 302 -23.47 -9.05 9.56
N SER A 303 -24.68 -9.03 10.14
CA SER A 303 -25.92 -8.90 9.37
C SER A 303 -25.96 -7.61 8.55
N GLU A 304 -25.47 -6.50 9.13
CA GLU A 304 -25.38 -5.21 8.43
C GLU A 304 -24.35 -5.22 7.29
N PHE A 305 -23.15 -5.77 7.50
CA PHE A 305 -22.14 -5.87 6.44
C PHE A 305 -22.59 -6.81 5.31
N MET A 306 -23.30 -7.90 5.65
CA MET A 306 -23.95 -8.76 4.65
C MET A 306 -24.98 -7.97 3.84
N ALA A 307 -25.82 -7.16 4.49
CA ALA A 307 -26.79 -6.30 3.81
C ALA A 307 -26.13 -5.22 2.94
N ILE A 308 -25.00 -4.65 3.37
CA ILE A 308 -24.21 -3.70 2.56
C ILE A 308 -23.68 -4.38 1.30
N ALA A 309 -23.14 -5.60 1.42
CA ALA A 309 -22.64 -6.34 0.28
C ALA A 309 -23.76 -6.70 -0.71
N ASP A 310 -24.96 -7.02 -0.21
CA ASP A 310 -26.10 -7.43 -1.04
C ASP A 310 -26.96 -6.24 -1.53
N GLY A 311 -26.77 -5.05 -0.95
CA GLY A 311 -27.58 -3.86 -1.23
C GLY A 311 -27.38 -3.27 -2.63
N ASN A 312 -26.28 -3.60 -3.31
CA ASN A 312 -26.04 -3.25 -4.72
C ASN A 312 -25.64 -4.50 -5.51
N MET A 313 -26.64 -5.26 -5.95
CA MET A 313 -26.40 -6.49 -6.71
C MET A 313 -25.69 -6.25 -8.05
N GLU A 314 -25.82 -5.06 -8.66
CA GLU A 314 -25.16 -4.71 -9.93
C GLU A 314 -23.65 -4.48 -9.77
N ALA A 315 -23.17 -4.25 -8.54
CA ALA A 315 -21.74 -4.08 -8.26
C ALA A 315 -20.97 -5.42 -8.23
N TRP A 316 -21.67 -6.55 -8.18
CA TRP A 316 -21.04 -7.87 -8.21
C TRP A 316 -20.64 -8.26 -9.63
N GLU A 317 -19.35 -8.50 -9.82
CA GLU A 317 -18.81 -9.19 -10.98
C GLU A 317 -18.69 -10.68 -10.65
N ASP A 318 -19.46 -11.51 -11.35
CA ASP A 318 -19.38 -12.96 -11.25
C ASP A 318 -18.19 -13.48 -12.07
N MET A 319 -17.18 -13.97 -11.36
CA MET A 319 -16.00 -14.61 -11.94
C MET A 319 -16.16 -16.14 -11.89
N ARG A 320 -15.24 -16.89 -12.49
CA ARG A 320 -15.29 -18.36 -12.49
C ARG A 320 -15.09 -18.93 -11.09
N THR A 321 -14.18 -18.32 -10.34
CA THR A 321 -13.75 -18.83 -9.03
C THR A 321 -14.56 -18.28 -7.85
N ARG A 322 -15.16 -17.09 -8.00
CA ARG A 322 -15.89 -16.35 -6.96
C ARG A 322 -16.65 -15.17 -7.57
N SER A 323 -17.44 -14.46 -6.79
CA SER A 323 -17.96 -13.15 -7.16
C SER A 323 -17.17 -12.05 -6.44
N SER A 324 -17.01 -10.86 -7.02
CA SER A 324 -16.35 -9.75 -6.34
C SER A 324 -16.92 -8.37 -6.62
N GLN A 325 -16.75 -7.45 -5.67
CA GLN A 325 -16.95 -6.01 -5.82
C GLN A 325 -15.64 -5.29 -5.47
N GLU A 326 -15.37 -4.16 -6.11
CA GLU A 326 -14.21 -3.30 -5.79
C GLU A 326 -14.69 -1.89 -5.45
N TRP A 327 -14.23 -1.36 -4.31
CA TRP A 327 -14.55 -0.02 -3.83
C TRP A 327 -13.28 0.78 -3.55
N GLY A 328 -13.31 2.07 -3.84
CA GLY A 328 -12.17 2.98 -3.64
C GLY A 328 -11.15 3.02 -4.81
N ALA A 329 -11.28 2.07 -5.73
CA ALA A 329 -10.64 2.10 -7.05
C ALA A 329 -11.73 2.23 -8.13
N GLY A 330 -11.64 3.27 -8.94
CA GLY A 330 -12.52 3.50 -10.09
C GLY A 330 -11.93 2.97 -11.39
N ASP A 331 -12.48 3.46 -12.50
CA ASP A 331 -12.08 3.06 -13.84
C ASP A 331 -10.58 3.22 -14.10
N ARG A 332 -10.09 2.52 -15.13
CA ARG A 332 -8.74 2.76 -15.63
C ARG A 332 -8.60 4.23 -16.01
N CYS A 333 -7.54 4.86 -15.52
CA CYS A 333 -7.13 6.21 -15.89
C CYS A 333 -7.15 6.34 -17.43
N SER A 334 -7.52 7.50 -17.94
CA SER A 334 -7.60 7.79 -19.38
C SER A 334 -6.28 7.52 -20.13
N CYS A 335 -5.14 7.53 -19.45
CA CYS A 335 -3.85 7.13 -20.02
C CYS A 335 -3.60 5.62 -20.09
N GLY A 336 -4.51 4.79 -19.59
CA GLY A 336 -4.41 3.33 -19.57
C GLY A 336 -3.39 2.75 -18.58
N ARG A 337 -2.68 3.59 -17.81
CA ARG A 337 -1.53 3.18 -16.97
C ARG A 337 -1.84 3.01 -15.48
N GLY A 338 -3.06 3.29 -15.04
CA GLY A 338 -3.39 3.27 -13.62
C GLY A 338 -4.86 3.09 -13.31
N LEU A 339 -5.16 2.74 -12.06
CA LEU A 339 -6.52 2.81 -11.50
C LEU A 339 -6.75 4.21 -10.93
N MET A 340 -7.90 4.79 -11.24
CA MET A 340 -8.34 6.02 -10.61
C MET A 340 -8.70 5.76 -9.16
N ARG A 341 -8.36 6.66 -8.25
CA ARG A 341 -8.92 6.62 -6.89
C ARG A 341 -10.29 7.27 -6.90
N VAL A 342 -11.23 6.65 -6.21
CA VAL A 342 -12.54 7.23 -5.93
C VAL A 342 -12.76 7.20 -4.42
N PRO A 343 -13.55 8.13 -3.85
CA PRO A 343 -13.93 8.06 -2.44
C PRO A 343 -14.59 6.72 -2.12
N LEU A 344 -14.33 6.19 -0.92
CA LEU A 344 -15.09 5.05 -0.42
C LEU A 344 -16.53 5.50 -0.11
N PRO A 345 -17.55 4.66 -0.37
CA PRO A 345 -18.89 4.92 0.14
C PRO A 345 -18.90 4.96 1.67
N ASP A 346 -19.86 5.68 2.25
CA ASP A 346 -19.91 5.96 3.70
C ASP A 346 -19.75 4.73 4.61
N SER A 347 -20.34 3.58 4.22
CA SER A 347 -20.21 2.33 4.98
C SER A 347 -18.78 1.81 5.02
N GLN A 348 -18.09 1.80 3.88
CA GLN A 348 -16.71 1.36 3.75
C GLN A 348 -15.75 2.40 4.36
N GLN A 349 -16.07 3.69 4.27
CA GLN A 349 -15.29 4.75 4.92
C GLN A 349 -15.33 4.61 6.45
N ARG A 350 -16.50 4.35 7.05
CA ARG A 350 -16.60 4.08 8.50
C ARG A 350 -15.77 2.88 8.95
N LEU A 351 -15.73 1.81 8.14
CA LEU A 351 -14.85 0.67 8.40
C LEU A 351 -13.36 1.08 8.33
N ALA A 352 -12.98 1.88 7.33
CA ALA A 352 -11.63 2.41 7.23
C ALA A 352 -11.25 3.23 8.47
N ASP A 353 -12.13 4.13 8.90
CA ASP A 353 -11.93 4.99 10.07
C ASP A 353 -11.71 4.16 11.34
N ALA A 354 -12.53 3.12 11.55
CA ALA A 354 -12.41 2.23 12.70
C ALA A 354 -11.08 1.47 12.72
N LEU A 355 -10.66 0.91 11.59
CA LEU A 355 -9.39 0.17 11.50
C LEU A 355 -8.18 1.06 11.79
N HIS A 356 -8.24 2.33 11.38
CA HIS A 356 -7.21 3.33 11.74
C HIS A 356 -7.28 3.73 13.21
N HIS A 357 -8.48 3.97 13.73
CA HIS A 357 -8.69 4.34 15.14
C HIS A 357 -8.15 3.27 16.10
N LEU A 358 -8.31 2.00 15.75
CA LEU A 358 -7.83 0.88 16.56
C LEU A 358 -6.33 0.63 16.39
N GLY A 359 -5.67 1.25 15.41
CA GLY A 359 -4.27 1.02 15.09
C GLY A 359 -4.00 -0.24 14.27
N ILE A 360 -5.04 -0.84 13.64
CA ILE A 360 -4.85 -1.92 12.68
C ILE A 360 -4.10 -1.39 11.47
N PHE A 361 -4.56 -0.26 10.93
CA PHE A 361 -3.79 0.52 9.99
C PHE A 361 -3.09 1.67 10.72
N ASP A 362 -1.93 2.03 10.20
CA ASP A 362 -1.18 3.14 10.72
C ASP A 362 -1.91 4.46 10.44
N GLY A 363 -2.28 5.19 11.50
CA GLY A 363 -3.02 6.44 11.39
C GLY A 363 -2.31 7.52 10.58
N ALA A 364 -0.99 7.46 10.42
CA ALA A 364 -0.27 8.38 9.54
C ALA A 364 -0.48 8.09 8.05
N LEU A 365 -0.90 6.88 7.71
CA LEU A 365 -1.16 6.47 6.34
C LEU A 365 -2.64 6.63 5.96
N TYR A 366 -3.45 7.18 6.87
CA TYR A 366 -4.87 7.41 6.67
C TYR A 366 -5.17 8.24 5.40
N PRO A 367 -6.26 7.91 4.66
CA PRO A 367 -7.12 6.75 4.84
C PRO A 367 -6.60 5.51 4.10
N MET A 368 -6.95 4.34 4.65
CA MET A 368 -7.03 3.11 3.89
C MET A 368 -8.17 3.27 2.88
N ASN A 369 -7.94 2.91 1.63
CA ASN A 369 -8.69 3.47 0.50
C ASN A 369 -9.10 2.46 -0.56
N SER A 370 -8.94 1.16 -0.32
CA SER A 370 -9.41 0.10 -1.21
C SER A 370 -10.08 -0.98 -0.37
N VAL A 371 -11.33 -1.28 -0.71
CA VAL A 371 -12.11 -2.36 -0.10
C VAL A 371 -12.59 -3.28 -1.21
N ARG A 372 -12.13 -4.52 -1.21
CA ARG A 372 -12.61 -5.55 -2.11
C ARG A 372 -13.54 -6.51 -1.37
N ILE A 373 -14.76 -6.65 -1.84
CA ILE A 373 -15.73 -7.59 -1.27
C ILE A 373 -15.69 -8.85 -2.14
N ASN A 374 -15.40 -10.01 -1.55
CA ASN A 374 -15.41 -11.29 -2.25
C ASN A 374 -16.52 -12.18 -1.70
N GLY A 375 -17.27 -12.83 -2.59
CA GLY A 375 -18.36 -13.75 -2.27
C GLY A 375 -18.06 -15.15 -2.79
N TYR A 376 -18.26 -16.16 -1.95
CA TYR A 376 -17.98 -17.56 -2.27
C TYR A 376 -19.19 -18.43 -1.93
N ARG A 377 -19.62 -19.23 -2.91
CA ARG A 377 -20.55 -20.35 -2.71
C ARG A 377 -19.78 -21.62 -2.32
N PRO A 378 -20.45 -22.66 -1.81
CA PRO A 378 -19.81 -23.96 -1.62
C PRO A 378 -19.16 -24.44 -2.93
N GLY A 379 -17.91 -24.89 -2.87
CA GLY A 379 -17.12 -25.29 -4.04
C GLY A 379 -16.31 -24.15 -4.69
N GLN A 380 -16.46 -22.90 -4.24
CA GLN A 380 -15.68 -21.76 -4.73
C GLN A 380 -14.48 -21.45 -3.83
N GLY A 381 -13.51 -20.71 -4.38
CA GLY A 381 -12.25 -20.38 -3.72
C GLY A 381 -11.47 -19.33 -4.49
N ILE A 382 -10.20 -19.12 -4.12
CA ILE A 382 -9.27 -18.26 -4.84
C ILE A 382 -7.90 -18.93 -4.85
N PHE A 383 -7.30 -19.04 -6.02
CA PHE A 383 -6.00 -19.69 -6.18
C PHE A 383 -4.91 -18.97 -5.35
N PRO A 384 -3.84 -19.67 -4.93
CA PRO A 384 -2.70 -19.05 -4.30
C PRO A 384 -2.16 -17.90 -5.15
N HIS A 385 -2.16 -16.68 -4.64
CA HIS A 385 -1.71 -15.51 -5.39
C HIS A 385 -1.02 -14.51 -4.46
N CYS A 386 -0.29 -13.57 -5.04
CA CYS A 386 0.18 -12.39 -4.32
C CYS A 386 -0.65 -11.18 -4.72
N ASP A 387 -0.89 -10.30 -3.76
CA ASP A 387 -1.46 -9.00 -4.03
C ASP A 387 -0.51 -8.16 -4.88
N GLY A 388 -1.09 -7.29 -5.71
CA GLY A 388 -0.32 -6.43 -6.61
C GLY A 388 0.62 -5.50 -5.83
N PRO A 389 1.81 -5.15 -6.38
CA PRO A 389 2.78 -4.27 -5.73
C PRO A 389 2.30 -2.81 -5.63
N VAL A 390 1.05 -2.54 -6.04
CA VAL A 390 0.37 -1.25 -5.91
C VAL A 390 -0.19 -1.03 -4.52
N TYR A 391 -0.27 -2.07 -3.69
CA TYR A 391 -0.76 -1.97 -2.33
C TYR A 391 0.42 -1.77 -1.38
N TYR A 392 0.26 -0.90 -0.40
CA TYR A 392 1.14 -0.90 0.78
C TYR A 392 1.02 -2.27 1.48
N PRO A 393 2.11 -2.87 1.97
CA PRO A 393 2.17 -4.27 2.40
C PRO A 393 1.52 -4.51 3.77
N LYS A 394 0.22 -4.21 3.87
CA LYS A 394 -0.66 -4.51 5.00
C LYS A 394 -2.08 -4.72 4.52
N VAL A 395 -2.67 -5.84 4.90
CA VAL A 395 -4.01 -6.27 4.51
C VAL A 395 -4.79 -6.62 5.77
N ALA A 396 -6.06 -6.25 5.80
CA ALA A 396 -7.02 -6.74 6.80
C ALA A 396 -8.21 -7.37 6.08
N ILE A 397 -8.65 -8.55 6.53
CA ILE A 397 -9.75 -9.32 5.94
C ILE A 397 -10.78 -9.61 7.02
N LEU A 398 -11.95 -8.99 6.89
CA LEU A 398 -13.13 -9.32 7.69
C LEU A 398 -13.87 -10.49 7.05
N SER A 399 -14.07 -11.59 7.79
CA SER A 399 -14.79 -12.78 7.31
C SER A 399 -16.24 -12.78 7.80
N LEU A 400 -17.20 -13.15 6.94
CA LEU A 400 -18.63 -13.17 7.23
C LEU A 400 -19.30 -14.46 6.70
N GLY A 401 -20.34 -14.91 7.37
CA GLY A 401 -21.21 -16.01 6.93
C GLY A 401 -20.64 -17.39 7.24
N SER A 402 -19.83 -17.94 6.34
CA SER A 402 -19.29 -19.31 6.46
C SER A 402 -17.81 -19.30 6.81
N PRO A 403 -17.33 -20.21 7.68
CA PRO A 403 -15.91 -20.37 7.92
C PRO A 403 -15.17 -20.86 6.66
N CYS A 404 -13.86 -20.58 6.59
CA CYS A 404 -12.97 -21.20 5.60
C CYS A 404 -11.53 -21.32 6.08
N VAL A 405 -10.77 -22.23 5.50
CA VAL A 405 -9.31 -22.29 5.65
C VAL A 405 -8.65 -21.35 4.65
N PHE A 406 -7.84 -20.42 5.16
CA PHE A 406 -7.01 -19.51 4.40
C PHE A 406 -5.55 -19.93 4.55
N SER A 407 -4.87 -20.16 3.44
CA SER A 407 -3.53 -20.76 3.45
C SER A 407 -2.49 -19.83 2.85
N PHE A 408 -1.33 -19.76 3.49
CA PHE A 408 -0.14 -19.09 2.99
C PHE A 408 0.82 -20.13 2.40
N TYR A 409 1.33 -19.84 1.22
CA TYR A 409 2.22 -20.69 0.44
C TYR A 409 3.52 -19.92 0.18
N PRO A 410 4.69 -20.54 0.26
CA PRO A 410 5.92 -19.89 -0.13
C PRO A 410 5.84 -19.41 -1.58
N ARG A 411 6.46 -18.25 -1.86
CA ARG A 411 6.66 -17.81 -3.24
C ARG A 411 7.49 -18.83 -4.03
N THR A 412 7.16 -18.99 -5.30
CA THR A 412 7.88 -19.83 -6.26
C THR A 412 8.95 -19.05 -7.02
N GLY A 413 8.90 -17.71 -6.97
CA GLY A 413 9.76 -16.83 -7.77
C GLY A 413 9.26 -16.64 -9.20
N THR A 414 8.09 -17.19 -9.53
CA THR A 414 7.45 -17.06 -10.86
C THR A 414 6.24 -16.13 -10.85
N GLU A 415 5.97 -15.46 -9.72
CA GLU A 415 4.84 -14.53 -9.57
C GLU A 415 4.99 -13.29 -10.44
N ASP A 416 3.99 -13.07 -11.30
CA ASP A 416 3.81 -11.82 -12.05
C ASP A 416 2.51 -11.16 -11.57
N CYS A 417 2.61 -10.47 -10.43
CA CYS A 417 1.47 -9.81 -9.77
C CYS A 417 0.85 -8.68 -10.61
N MET A 418 1.49 -8.32 -11.73
CA MET A 418 1.04 -7.28 -12.64
C MET A 418 0.27 -7.82 -13.85
N LYS A 419 0.38 -9.12 -14.13
CA LYS A 419 -0.30 -9.78 -15.24
C LYS A 419 -1.46 -10.62 -14.72
N TRP A 420 -2.67 -10.21 -15.11
CA TRP A 420 -3.89 -10.96 -14.81
C TRP A 420 -3.97 -12.26 -15.62
N ASP A 421 -4.27 -13.38 -14.96
CA ASP A 421 -4.63 -14.64 -15.60
C ASP A 421 -6.18 -14.79 -15.61
N PRO A 422 -6.83 -14.64 -16.78
CA PRO A 422 -8.27 -14.79 -16.90
C PRO A 422 -8.77 -16.24 -16.75
N GLU A 423 -7.89 -17.23 -16.80
CA GLU A 423 -8.31 -18.63 -16.62
C GLU A 423 -8.56 -18.97 -15.16
N HIS A 424 -7.73 -18.43 -14.26
CA HIS A 424 -7.72 -18.71 -12.83
C HIS A 424 -8.26 -17.54 -11.97
N ASP A 425 -8.57 -16.40 -12.59
CA ASP A 425 -9.11 -15.20 -11.94
C ASP A 425 -8.21 -14.67 -10.80
N VAL A 426 -6.91 -14.68 -11.04
CA VAL A 426 -5.84 -14.18 -10.16
C VAL A 426 -4.66 -13.64 -10.98
N PRO A 427 -3.73 -12.88 -10.39
CA PRO A 427 -2.44 -12.60 -11.01
C PRO A 427 -1.60 -13.86 -11.25
N GLY A 428 -0.65 -13.80 -12.20
CA GLY A 428 0.19 -14.95 -12.57
C GLY A 428 1.10 -15.46 -11.44
N GLY A 429 1.51 -16.74 -11.54
CA GLY A 429 2.32 -17.43 -10.54
C GLY A 429 1.50 -18.18 -9.47
N HIS A 430 0.33 -18.67 -9.86
CA HIS A 430 -0.69 -19.21 -8.98
C HIS A 430 -0.59 -20.73 -8.72
N ALA A 431 0.61 -21.29 -8.85
CA ALA A 431 0.86 -22.73 -8.78
C ALA A 431 0.47 -23.34 -7.43
N ARG A 432 -0.32 -24.43 -7.42
CA ARG A 432 -0.69 -25.14 -6.18
C ARG A 432 0.29 -26.24 -5.78
N GLU A 433 1.39 -26.38 -6.51
CA GLU A 433 2.32 -27.50 -6.39
C GLU A 433 3.04 -27.55 -5.03
N ASN A 434 3.09 -26.43 -4.31
CA ASN A 434 3.66 -26.36 -2.98
C ASN A 434 2.59 -26.63 -1.93
N GLU A 435 2.95 -27.41 -0.91
CA GLU A 435 2.16 -27.47 0.31
C GLU A 435 2.07 -26.07 0.97
N PRO A 436 0.94 -25.76 1.65
CA PRO A 436 0.85 -24.55 2.43
C PRO A 436 1.87 -24.59 3.58
N HIS A 437 2.54 -23.46 3.79
CA HIS A 437 3.45 -23.24 4.90
C HIS A 437 2.66 -23.16 6.21
N VAL A 438 1.61 -22.33 6.21
CA VAL A 438 0.70 -22.18 7.34
C VAL A 438 -0.73 -21.97 6.85
N SER A 439 -1.70 -22.50 7.61
CA SER A 439 -3.12 -22.32 7.36
C SER A 439 -3.82 -21.72 8.57
N VAL A 440 -4.81 -20.87 8.34
CA VAL A 440 -5.62 -20.22 9.36
C VAL A 440 -7.09 -20.53 9.08
N LEU A 441 -7.81 -21.06 10.08
CA LEU A 441 -9.26 -21.24 9.97
C LEU A 441 -9.93 -19.90 10.34
N LEU A 442 -10.62 -19.30 9.37
CA LEU A 442 -11.31 -18.03 9.54
C LEU A 442 -12.77 -18.28 9.88
N GLU A 443 -13.16 -18.02 11.13
CA GLU A 443 -14.57 -18.06 11.54
C GLU A 443 -15.33 -16.82 11.02
N PRO A 444 -16.66 -16.89 10.90
CA PRO A 444 -17.48 -15.70 10.71
C PRO A 444 -17.17 -14.65 11.80
N ARG A 445 -17.22 -13.37 11.43
CA ARG A 445 -16.90 -12.21 12.26
C ARG A 445 -15.43 -12.04 12.66
N SER A 446 -14.54 -12.93 12.24
CA SER A 446 -13.11 -12.80 12.50
C SER A 446 -12.43 -11.75 11.62
N LEU A 447 -11.33 -11.21 12.12
CA LEU A 447 -10.42 -10.34 11.38
C LEU A 447 -9.06 -11.03 11.22
N LEU A 448 -8.66 -11.28 9.97
CA LEU A 448 -7.30 -11.69 9.62
C LEU A 448 -6.49 -10.47 9.21
N ILE A 449 -5.29 -10.30 9.76
CA ILE A 449 -4.37 -9.22 9.39
C ILE A 449 -3.06 -9.87 8.96
N PHE A 450 -2.53 -9.43 7.82
CA PHE A 450 -1.17 -9.80 7.45
C PHE A 450 -0.40 -8.64 6.81
N SER A 451 0.92 -8.60 7.02
CA SER A 451 1.79 -7.52 6.55
C SER A 451 3.19 -8.02 6.18
N HIS A 452 4.06 -7.16 5.65
CA HIS A 452 5.51 -7.41 5.44
C HIS A 452 5.84 -8.84 4.96
N ASP A 453 6.48 -9.69 5.77
CA ASP A 453 6.94 -11.03 5.39
C ASP A 453 5.84 -11.93 4.80
N ALA A 454 4.67 -11.97 5.44
CA ALA A 454 3.49 -12.66 4.92
C ALA A 454 3.02 -12.08 3.56
N PHE A 455 3.11 -10.77 3.38
CA PHE A 455 2.72 -10.10 2.14
C PHE A 455 3.74 -10.30 1.00
N TRP A 456 5.04 -10.28 1.33
CA TRP A 456 6.14 -10.30 0.35
C TRP A 456 6.63 -11.70 0.00
N HIS A 457 6.61 -12.63 0.94
CA HIS A 457 7.25 -13.95 0.78
C HIS A 457 6.25 -15.07 0.61
N HIS A 458 4.97 -14.78 0.79
CA HIS A 458 3.91 -15.75 0.67
C HIS A 458 2.87 -15.35 -0.37
N ARG A 459 2.46 -16.33 -1.16
CA ARG A 459 1.17 -16.34 -1.84
C ARG A 459 0.10 -16.78 -0.86
N HIS A 460 -1.14 -16.43 -1.11
CA HIS A 460 -2.25 -16.84 -0.26
C HIS A 460 -3.49 -17.23 -1.06
N GLY A 461 -4.30 -18.13 -0.52
CA GLY A 461 -5.47 -18.65 -1.22
C GLY A 461 -6.48 -19.33 -0.31
N ILE A 462 -7.64 -19.62 -0.90
CA ILE A 462 -8.74 -20.39 -0.29
C ILE A 462 -9.08 -21.51 -1.27
N ASP A 463 -9.04 -22.76 -0.83
CA ASP A 463 -9.34 -23.87 -1.72
C ASP A 463 -10.80 -23.90 -2.17
N ALA A 464 -11.04 -24.41 -3.37
CA ALA A 464 -12.35 -24.51 -4.00
C ALA A 464 -13.10 -25.76 -3.51
N LEU A 465 -13.58 -25.71 -2.26
CA LEU A 465 -14.18 -26.84 -1.55
C LEU A 465 -15.60 -26.55 -1.10
N SER A 466 -16.43 -27.59 -1.01
CA SER A 466 -17.76 -27.54 -0.37
C SER A 466 -17.71 -27.86 1.12
N THR A 467 -16.65 -28.52 1.57
CA THR A 467 -16.41 -28.90 2.97
C THR A 467 -14.94 -28.68 3.29
N GLU A 468 -14.66 -28.03 4.42
CA GLU A 468 -13.32 -27.92 4.97
C GLU A 468 -13.00 -29.15 5.80
N ARG A 469 -11.72 -29.53 5.83
CA ARG A 469 -11.21 -30.45 6.83
C ARG A 469 -10.22 -29.74 7.72
N VAL A 470 -10.45 -29.77 9.03
CA VAL A 470 -9.50 -29.22 10.00
C VAL A 470 -8.26 -30.10 10.01
N THR A 471 -7.10 -29.54 9.67
CA THR A 471 -5.83 -30.29 9.63
C THR A 471 -4.89 -29.80 10.71
N GLN A 472 -3.81 -30.54 10.95
CA GLN A 472 -2.74 -30.14 11.86
C GLN A 472 -2.01 -28.85 11.41
N LYS A 473 -2.19 -28.41 10.16
CA LYS A 473 -1.61 -27.16 9.63
C LYS A 473 -2.40 -25.91 10.01
N VAL A 474 -3.62 -26.07 10.55
CA VAL A 474 -4.41 -24.95 11.05
C VAL A 474 -3.77 -24.45 12.34
N CYS A 475 -3.09 -23.32 12.28
CA CYS A 475 -2.25 -22.83 13.37
C CYS A 475 -3.00 -22.08 14.48
N ASN A 476 -4.28 -21.75 14.28
CA ASN A 476 -5.04 -20.88 15.18
C ASN A 476 -6.13 -21.62 15.97
N LEU A 477 -6.11 -22.96 16.05
CA LEU A 477 -7.19 -23.75 16.69
C LEU A 477 -7.49 -23.32 18.13
N GLU A 478 -6.47 -22.91 18.90
CA GLU A 478 -6.62 -22.45 20.28
C GLU A 478 -7.23 -21.05 20.40
N ALA A 479 -7.19 -20.27 19.32
CA ALA A 479 -7.71 -18.90 19.25
C ALA A 479 -9.13 -18.82 18.66
N LEU A 480 -9.73 -19.94 18.27
CA LEU A 480 -11.08 -20.00 17.71
C LEU A 480 -12.14 -19.91 18.82
N GLU A 481 -13.30 -19.33 18.51
CA GLU A 481 -14.43 -19.34 19.45
C GLU A 481 -15.04 -20.72 19.57
N ARG A 482 -15.26 -21.38 18.44
CA ARG A 482 -15.74 -22.75 18.42
C ARG A 482 -14.55 -23.68 18.60
N HIS A 483 -14.72 -24.67 19.47
CA HIS A 483 -13.77 -25.77 19.56
C HIS A 483 -13.91 -26.69 18.35
N TYR A 484 -12.84 -26.80 17.57
CA TYR A 484 -12.73 -27.72 16.43
C TYR A 484 -11.75 -28.84 16.74
N SER A 485 -12.06 -30.05 16.29
CA SER A 485 -11.14 -31.19 16.39
C SER A 485 -10.35 -31.39 15.10
N VAL A 486 -9.08 -31.80 15.19
CA VAL A 486 -8.32 -32.21 14.00
C VAL A 486 -9.04 -33.38 13.33
N GLY A 487 -9.25 -33.26 12.02
CA GLY A 487 -9.98 -34.21 11.20
C GLY A 487 -11.48 -33.92 11.07
N GLU A 488 -12.00 -32.95 11.82
CA GLU A 488 -13.40 -32.50 11.71
C GLU A 488 -13.69 -31.91 10.33
N GLU A 489 -14.89 -32.21 9.82
CA GLU A 489 -15.40 -31.68 8.57
C GLU A 489 -16.39 -30.54 8.79
N ILE A 490 -16.19 -29.41 8.11
CA ILE A 490 -17.03 -28.23 8.22
C ILE A 490 -17.66 -27.93 6.87
N LYS A 491 -18.97 -28.14 6.76
CA LYS A 491 -19.70 -27.85 5.52
C LYS A 491 -19.74 -26.33 5.28
N ARG A 492 -19.26 -25.88 4.12
CA ARG A 492 -19.32 -24.47 3.74
C ARG A 492 -20.75 -24.09 3.34
N THR A 493 -21.12 -22.86 3.67
CA THR A 493 -22.28 -22.15 3.10
C THR A 493 -21.78 -20.91 2.35
N ARG A 494 -22.62 -19.90 2.14
CA ARG A 494 -22.17 -18.66 1.50
C ARG A 494 -21.22 -17.92 2.45
N ARG A 495 -20.01 -17.67 1.97
CA ARG A 495 -19.02 -16.81 2.63
C ARG A 495 -18.93 -15.47 1.93
N VAL A 496 -18.81 -14.40 2.71
CA VAL A 496 -18.41 -13.08 2.21
C VAL A 496 -17.16 -12.63 2.97
N SER A 497 -16.28 -11.90 2.31
CA SER A 497 -15.18 -11.23 3.00
C SER A 497 -14.91 -9.84 2.44
N LEU A 498 -14.59 -8.90 3.33
CA LEU A 498 -14.14 -7.56 2.97
C LEU A 498 -12.62 -7.52 3.16
N THR A 499 -11.89 -7.22 2.09
CA THR A 499 -10.42 -7.11 2.07
C THR A 499 -10.04 -5.64 1.96
N MET A 500 -9.44 -5.11 3.01
CA MET A 500 -9.09 -3.70 3.21
C MET A 500 -7.60 -3.46 2.99
N ARG A 501 -7.24 -2.49 2.14
CA ARG A 501 -5.85 -2.21 1.73
C ARG A 501 -5.60 -0.74 1.43
N HIS A 502 -4.33 -0.33 1.50
CA HIS A 502 -3.88 0.98 1.01
C HIS A 502 -3.40 0.85 -0.43
N LEU A 503 -4.25 1.22 -1.39
CA LEU A 503 -3.88 1.37 -2.79
C LEU A 503 -3.05 2.64 -2.98
N LEU A 504 -1.85 2.51 -3.54
CA LEU A 504 -1.05 3.64 -4.01
C LEU A 504 -1.61 4.14 -5.36
N PRO A 505 -1.72 5.47 -5.54
CA PRO A 505 -2.31 6.02 -6.75
C PRO A 505 -1.40 5.71 -7.94
N ARG A 506 -1.96 5.34 -9.10
CA ARG A 506 -1.18 5.13 -10.34
C ARG A 506 -1.31 6.27 -11.35
N CYS A 507 -2.09 7.31 -11.07
CA CYS A 507 -2.31 8.42 -11.98
C CYS A 507 -2.58 9.71 -11.18
N ALA A 508 -1.65 10.67 -11.19
CA ALA A 508 -1.93 12.06 -10.79
C ALA A 508 -1.57 13.07 -11.90
N PHE A 509 -1.45 12.59 -13.14
CA PHE A 509 -1.12 13.47 -14.27
C PHE A 509 -2.26 14.47 -14.52
N PRO A 510 -2.02 15.78 -14.41
CA PRO A 510 -3.06 16.79 -14.65
C PRO A 510 -3.66 16.69 -16.05
N ALA A 511 -2.85 16.29 -17.03
CA ALA A 511 -3.28 16.07 -18.42
C ALA A 511 -4.28 14.91 -18.58
N CYS A 512 -4.38 14.02 -17.60
CA CYS A 512 -5.33 12.91 -17.61
C CYS A 512 -6.70 13.28 -17.00
N GLY A 513 -6.85 14.52 -16.49
CA GLY A 513 -8.05 14.97 -15.78
C GLY A 513 -8.22 14.32 -14.41
N CYS A 514 -7.19 13.63 -13.91
CA CYS A 514 -7.22 13.05 -12.57
C CYS A 514 -7.21 14.19 -11.54
N PRO A 515 -8.07 14.17 -10.51
CA PRO A 515 -7.89 15.09 -9.40
C PRO A 515 -6.49 14.87 -8.84
N PRO A 516 -5.74 15.95 -8.54
CA PRO A 516 -4.44 15.81 -7.88
C PRO A 516 -4.62 14.97 -6.62
N VAL A 517 -3.60 14.21 -6.25
CA VAL A 517 -3.55 13.52 -4.94
C VAL A 517 -3.39 14.62 -3.89
N GLY A 518 -4.45 15.39 -3.66
CA GLY A 518 -4.50 16.39 -2.63
C GLY A 518 -4.52 15.69 -1.29
N VAL A 519 -3.55 16.04 -0.43
CA VAL A 519 -3.77 16.03 1.01
C VAL A 519 -5.10 16.75 1.22
N GLY A 520 -6.09 16.05 1.80
CA GLY A 520 -7.48 16.50 1.83
C GLY A 520 -7.60 17.97 2.21
N ALA A 521 -7.93 18.81 1.23
CA ALA A 521 -8.42 20.15 1.51
C ALA A 521 -9.83 19.99 2.08
N GLY A 522 -9.91 19.95 3.41
CA GLY A 522 -11.16 19.92 4.15
C GLY A 522 -11.74 18.54 4.37
N VAL A 523 -11.27 17.85 5.41
CA VAL A 523 -12.18 17.34 6.46
C VAL A 523 -11.58 17.71 7.79
#